data_AF-K0JR94-F1
#
_entry.id   AF-K0JR94-F1
#
_cell.length_a   1.000
_cell.length_b   1.000
_cell.length_c   1.000
_cell.angle_alpha   90.00
_cell.angle_beta   90.00
_cell.angle_gamma   90.00
#
_symmetry.space_group_name_H-M   'P 1'
#
loop_
_entity.id
_entity.type
_entity.pdbx_description
1 polymer ?
#
loop_
_entity_poly.entity_id
_entity_poly.type
_entity_poly.pdbx_seq_one_letter_code
_entity_poly.pdbx_strand_id
1 'polypeptide(L)' 'MAKARPERIDPNWPQPPADAKYAVSELASDVQGALSPFGKLTFPLPVDELGYHHPVTEINR' A
#
# COMPACT_ATOMS: atom_id res chain seq x y z
N MET A 1 -25.00 12.19 23.58
CA MET A 1 -24.35 13.01 22.52
C MET A 1 -23.45 14.02 23.20
N ALA A 2 -22.14 13.99 22.94
CA ALA A 2 -21.21 14.96 23.54
C ALA A 2 -21.42 16.37 22.93
N LYS A 3 -21.24 17.43 23.74
CA LYS A 3 -21.31 18.83 23.27
C LYS A 3 -20.12 19.15 22.35
N ALA A 4 -20.39 19.83 21.24
CA ALA A 4 -19.35 20.33 20.34
C ALA A 4 -18.44 21.36 21.04
N ARG A 5 -17.13 21.24 20.86
CA ARG A 5 -16.11 22.16 21.38
C ARG A 5 -15.37 22.79 20.20
N PRO A 6 -15.69 24.04 19.81
CA PRO A 6 -15.17 24.65 18.57
C PRO A 6 -13.66 24.90 18.60
N GLU A 7 -13.05 25.02 19.78
CA GLU A 7 -11.60 25.10 19.97
C GLU A 7 -10.86 23.78 19.70
N ARG A 8 -11.58 22.67 19.59
CA ARG A 8 -10.99 21.35 19.37
C ARG A 8 -11.05 21.00 17.88
N ILE A 9 -9.88 20.99 17.23
CA ILE A 9 -9.73 20.35 15.93
C ILE A 9 -9.73 18.85 16.19
N ASP A 10 -10.92 18.25 16.19
CA ASP A 10 -11.02 16.79 16.10
C ASP A 10 -10.55 16.40 14.69
N PRO A 11 -9.54 15.53 14.53
CA PRO A 11 -9.14 15.02 13.24
C PRO A 11 -10.23 14.07 12.72
N ASN A 12 -11.31 14.65 12.22
CA ASN A 12 -12.35 13.92 11.53
C ASN A 12 -11.90 13.70 10.09
N TRP A 13 -12.15 12.49 9.59
CA TRP A 13 -11.99 12.21 8.17
C TRP A 13 -12.91 13.14 7.37
N PRO A 14 -12.47 13.70 6.23
CA PRO A 14 -13.34 14.48 5.36
C PRO A 14 -14.56 13.64 4.97
N GLN A 15 -15.73 14.27 4.91
CA GLN A 15 -16.92 13.62 4.39
C GLN A 15 -16.64 13.14 2.97
N PRO A 16 -16.97 11.89 2.62
CA PRO A 16 -16.77 11.42 1.27
C PRO A 16 -17.64 12.27 0.32
N PRO A 17 -17.15 12.56 -0.90
CA PRO A 17 -18.00 13.10 -1.96
C PRO A 17 -19.30 12.30 -2.11
N ALA A 18 -20.38 12.94 -2.53
CA ALA A 18 -21.58 12.22 -2.94
C ALA A 18 -21.16 11.14 -3.97
N ASP A 19 -21.51 9.89 -3.69
CA ASP A 19 -21.17 8.68 -4.44
C ASP A 19 -19.73 8.11 -4.27
N ALA A 20 -18.90 8.67 -3.39
CA ALA A 20 -17.57 8.12 -3.10
C ALA A 20 -17.59 7.14 -1.91
N LYS A 21 -16.96 5.96 -2.09
CA LYS A 21 -16.66 5.04 -0.99
C LYS A 21 -15.42 5.54 -0.23
N TYR A 22 -15.38 5.35 1.09
CA TYR A 22 -14.20 5.64 1.91
C TYR A 22 -12.96 4.92 1.39
N ALA A 23 -11.78 5.43 1.76
CA ALA A 23 -10.51 4.76 1.48
C ALA A 23 -10.59 3.30 1.98
N VAL A 24 -10.32 2.36 1.08
CA VAL A 24 -10.40 0.93 1.35
C VAL A 24 -9.41 0.61 2.48
N SER A 25 -9.92 0.24 3.65
CA SER A 25 -9.11 -0.31 4.73
C SER A 25 -8.96 -1.81 4.55
N GLU A 26 -7.95 -2.43 5.16
CA GLU A 26 -7.80 -3.89 5.17
C GLU A 26 -9.06 -4.63 5.66
N LEU A 27 -9.89 -3.98 6.48
CA LEU A 27 -11.16 -4.54 6.99
C LEU A 27 -12.23 -4.68 5.89
N ALA A 28 -12.12 -3.92 4.81
CA ALA A 28 -13.03 -3.95 3.67
C ALA A 28 -12.50 -4.78 2.49
N SER A 29 -11.36 -5.47 2.67
CA SER A 29 -10.78 -6.38 1.69
C SER A 29 -11.45 -7.76 1.78
N ASP A 30 -11.76 -8.37 0.64
CA ASP A 30 -12.30 -9.74 0.57
C ASP A 30 -11.31 -10.79 1.10
N VAL A 31 -10.03 -10.42 1.21
CA VAL A 31 -8.95 -11.28 1.72
C VAL A 31 -8.26 -10.64 2.92
N GLN A 32 -7.98 -11.46 3.93
CA GLN A 32 -7.19 -11.06 5.10
C GLN A 32 -5.70 -11.04 4.74
N GLY A 33 -5.01 -9.98 5.17
CA GLY A 33 -3.57 -9.79 4.94
C GLY A 33 -3.26 -8.84 3.78
N ALA A 34 -2.00 -8.39 3.73
CA ALA A 34 -1.54 -7.52 2.65
C ALA A 34 -1.58 -8.28 1.32
N LEU A 35 -2.38 -7.79 0.37
CA LEU A 35 -2.27 -8.20 -1.02
C LEU A 35 -0.81 -8.03 -1.45
N SER A 36 -0.28 -9.03 -2.16
CA SER A 36 1.08 -8.93 -2.71
C SER A 36 1.22 -7.61 -3.47
N PRO A 37 2.28 -6.81 -3.22
CA PRO A 37 2.50 -5.58 -3.97
C PRO A 37 2.74 -5.87 -5.47
N PHE A 38 3.07 -7.11 -5.81
CA PHE A 38 3.26 -7.59 -7.18
C PHE A 38 1.94 -8.14 -7.79
N GLY A 39 0.81 -7.97 -7.12
CA GLY A 39 -0.50 -8.41 -7.59
C GLY A 39 -0.58 -9.92 -7.79
N LYS A 40 -0.70 -10.37 -9.04
CA LYS A 40 -0.86 -11.78 -9.43
C LYS A 40 0.46 -12.52 -9.66
N LEU A 41 1.59 -11.86 -9.45
CA LEU A 41 2.90 -12.46 -9.67
C LEU A 41 3.18 -13.54 -8.62
N THR A 42 3.55 -14.73 -9.07
CA THR A 42 3.93 -15.85 -8.21
C THR A 42 5.44 -15.96 -8.15
N PHE A 43 5.97 -16.12 -6.94
CA PHE A 43 7.40 -16.29 -6.69
C PHE A 43 7.73 -17.75 -6.39
N PRO A 44 8.96 -18.21 -6.64
CA PRO A 44 10.07 -17.46 -7.26
C PRO A 44 9.87 -17.27 -8.79
N LEU A 45 10.47 -16.21 -9.33
CA LEU A 45 10.54 -16.02 -10.79
C LEU A 45 11.64 -16.90 -11.40
N PRO A 46 11.51 -17.28 -12.68
CA PRO A 46 12.60 -17.86 -13.46
C PRO A 46 13.85 -16.96 -13.44
N VAL A 47 15.03 -17.57 -13.43
CA VAL A 47 16.32 -16.85 -13.26
C VAL A 47 16.55 -15.82 -14.37
N ASP A 48 16.13 -16.15 -15.59
CA ASP A 48 16.20 -15.31 -16.78
C ASP A 48 15.28 -14.07 -16.73
N GLU A 49 14.26 -14.07 -15.87
CA GLU A 49 13.32 -12.96 -15.67
C GLU A 49 13.70 -12.05 -14.50
N LEU A 50 14.65 -12.44 -13.66
CA LEU A 50 15.03 -11.68 -12.45
C LEU A 50 15.72 -10.35 -12.77
N GLY A 51 16.33 -10.20 -13.95
CA GLY A 51 17.16 -9.04 -14.30
C GLY A 51 18.37 -8.86 -13.37
N TYR A 52 18.75 -9.91 -12.64
CA TYR A 52 19.84 -9.86 -11.67
C TYR A 52 21.19 -9.89 -12.39
N HIS A 53 21.99 -8.84 -12.19
CA HIS A 53 23.38 -8.79 -12.61
C HIS A 53 24.28 -8.88 -11.38
N HIS A 54 25.11 -9.93 -11.32
CA HIS A 54 26.05 -10.08 -10.23
C HIS A 54 27.11 -8.97 -10.31
N PRO A 55 27.32 -8.19 -9.24
CA PRO A 55 28.32 -7.12 -9.27
C PRO A 55 29.71 -7.71 -9.44
N VAL A 56 30.49 -7.12 -10.34
CA VAL A 56 31.91 -7.44 -10.54
C VAL A 56 32.74 -6.21 -10.24
N THR A 57 33.84 -6.39 -9.53
CA THR A 57 34.79 -5.30 -9.26
C THR A 57 35.83 -5.27 -10.36
N GLU A 58 35.87 -4.20 -11.14
CA GLU A 58 36.96 -3.91 -12.07
C GLU A 58 38.03 -3.08 -11.35
N ILE A 59 39.23 -3.64 -11.21
CA ILE A 59 40.38 -2.94 -10.63
C ILE A 59 40.97 -2.03 -11.71
N ASN A 60 41.11 -0.73 -11.42
CA ASN A 60 41.78 0.23 -12.31
C ASN A 60 43.20 -0.27 -12.64
N ARG A 61 43.51 -0.35 -13.94
CA ARG A 61 44.83 -0.72 -14.46
C ARG A 61 45.72 0.50 -14.64
#